data_AF-A0A7L4G881-F1
#
_entry.id   AF-A0A7L4G881-F1
#
_cell.length_a   1.000
_cell.length_b   1.000
_cell.length_c   1.000
_cell.angle_alpha   90.00
_cell.angle_beta   90.00
_cell.angle_gamma   90.00
#
_symmetry.space_group_name_H-M   'P 1'
#
loop_
_entity.id
_entity.type
_entity.pdbx_description
1 polymer ?
#
loop_
_entity_poly.entity_id
_entity_poly.type
_entity_poly.pdbx_seq_one_letter_code
_entity_poly.pdbx_strand_id
1 'polypeptide(L)'
;RKLALKYHPDKNPDDPEAAERFKEINSAHATLSDQEKRRLYDQYGSLGLYVAEQFGDDAVKHYFLLSKWWFRALALCCGALTCCCCCCCCCFCCGACGPPKEDESYKYVDPKDLEAQM
;
A
#
# COMPACT_ATOMS: atom_id res chain seq x y z
N ARG A 1 -1.96 -4.22 27.13
CA ARG A 1 -3.11 -3.36 27.53
C ARG A 1 -2.88 -2.54 28.82
N LYS A 2 -1.92 -2.87 29.70
CA LYS A 2 -1.67 -2.10 30.95
C LYS A 2 -1.36 -0.61 30.73
N LEU A 3 -0.63 -0.27 29.66
CA LEU A 3 -0.27 1.11 29.33
C LEU A 3 -1.48 1.95 28.89
N ALA A 4 -2.41 1.37 28.12
CA ALA A 4 -3.64 2.06 27.70
C ALA A 4 -4.51 2.48 28.90
N LEU A 5 -4.54 1.67 29.97
CA LEU A 5 -5.25 2.01 31.22
C LEU A 5 -4.54 3.11 32.02
N LYS A 6 -3.21 3.21 31.90
CA LYS A 6 -2.41 4.24 32.60
C LYS A 6 -2.62 5.62 31.98
N TYR A 7 -2.68 5.69 30.64
CA TYR A 7 -2.81 6.93 29.88
C TYR A 7 -4.25 7.21 29.41
N HIS A 8 -5.25 6.54 29.99
CA HIS A 8 -6.64 6.73 29.58
C HIS A 8 -7.10 8.18 29.87
N PRO A 9 -7.84 8.85 28.96
CA PRO A 9 -8.26 10.24 29.12
C PRO A 9 -9.13 10.46 30.36
N ASP A 10 -9.96 9.47 30.73
CA ASP A 10 -10.77 9.50 31.97
C ASP A 10 -9.94 9.65 33.26
N LYS A 11 -8.72 9.10 33.28
CA LYS A 11 -7.81 9.18 34.44
C LYS A 11 -6.86 10.36 34.38
N ASN A 12 -6.71 10.98 33.21
CA ASN A 12 -5.78 12.07 32.95
C ASN A 12 -6.46 13.17 32.10
N PRO A 13 -7.55 13.78 32.59
CA PRO A 13 -8.32 14.76 31.82
C PRO A 13 -7.55 16.07 31.55
N ASP A 14 -6.60 16.42 32.43
CA ASP A 14 -5.85 17.68 32.38
C ASP A 14 -4.47 17.54 31.71
N ASP A 15 -4.07 16.33 31.31
CA ASP A 15 -2.75 16.04 30.73
C ASP A 15 -2.84 15.78 29.22
N PRO A 16 -2.48 16.76 28.37
CA PRO A 16 -2.47 16.57 26.93
C PRO A 16 -1.41 15.56 26.47
N GLU A 17 -0.33 15.36 27.22
CA GLU A 17 0.71 14.37 26.88
C GLU A 17 0.16 12.95 27.02
N ALA A 18 -0.63 12.68 28.07
CA ALA A 18 -1.30 11.39 28.24
C ALA A 18 -2.21 11.06 27.05
N ALA A 19 -2.92 12.04 26.49
CA ALA A 19 -3.75 11.84 25.31
C ALA A 19 -2.92 11.47 24.07
N GLU A 20 -1.78 12.12 23.84
CA GLU A 20 -0.87 11.79 22.74
C GLU A 20 -0.28 10.39 22.90
N ARG A 21 0.18 10.03 24.11
CA ARG A 21 0.66 8.68 24.42
C ARG A 21 -0.40 7.61 24.22
N PHE A 22 -1.66 7.91 24.57
CA PHE A 22 -2.76 6.98 24.36
C PHE A 22 -3.01 6.73 22.87
N LYS A 23 -2.93 7.76 22.02
CA LYS A 23 -3.01 7.63 20.56
C LYS A 23 -1.88 6.75 20.02
N GLU A 24 -0.63 7.00 20.44
CA GLU A 24 0.53 6.18 20.05
C GLU A 24 0.34 4.71 20.44
N ILE A 25 -0.12 4.43 21.66
CA ILE A 25 -0.36 3.07 22.15
C ILE A 25 -1.44 2.37 21.33
N ASN A 26 -2.52 3.05 20.99
CA ASN A 26 -3.60 2.48 20.19
C ASN A 26 -3.15 2.21 18.75
N SER A 27 -2.38 3.13 18.15
CA SER A 27 -1.75 2.95 16.84
C SER A 27 -0.85 1.72 16.81
N ALA A 28 0.09 1.62 17.75
CA ALA A 28 0.98 0.48 17.87
C ALA A 28 0.20 -0.83 18.11
N HIS A 29 -0.86 -0.80 18.92
CA HIS A 29 -1.71 -1.97 19.15
C HIS A 29 -2.43 -2.39 17.86
N ALA A 30 -2.97 -1.45 17.07
CA ALA A 30 -3.66 -1.74 15.82
C ALA A 30 -2.72 -2.42 14.81
N THR A 31 -1.49 -1.93 14.68
CA THR A 31 -0.46 -2.55 13.82
C THR A 31 -0.07 -3.94 14.32
N LEU A 32 0.17 -4.10 15.62
CA LEU A 32 0.66 -5.37 16.19
C LEU A 32 -0.45 -6.42 16.34
N SER A 33 -1.72 -6.01 16.40
CA SER A 33 -2.86 -6.94 16.49
C SER A 33 -3.11 -7.71 15.20
N ASP A 34 -2.78 -7.10 14.06
CA ASP A 34 -2.93 -7.72 12.75
C ASP A 34 -1.58 -8.33 12.31
N GLN A 35 -1.62 -9.62 11.97
CA GLN A 35 -0.41 -10.35 11.62
C GLN A 35 0.20 -9.89 10.28
N GLU A 36 -0.62 -9.45 9.32
CA GLU A 36 -0.15 -8.92 8.04
C GLU A 36 0.47 -7.54 8.21
N LYS A 37 -0.22 -6.62 8.90
CA LYS A 37 0.30 -5.26 9.17
C LYS A 37 1.60 -5.30 9.97
N ARG A 38 1.70 -6.21 10.93
CA ARG A 38 2.95 -6.43 11.67
C ARG A 38 4.09 -6.88 10.75
N ARG A 39 3.86 -7.86 9.88
CA ARG A 39 4.88 -8.33 8.92
C ARG A 39 5.31 -7.23 7.95
N LEU A 40 4.36 -6.42 7.48
CA LEU A 40 4.64 -5.29 6.60
C LEU A 40 5.50 -4.22 7.31
N TYR A 41 5.19 -3.92 8.57
CA TYR A 41 6.00 -3.01 9.37
C TYR A 41 7.40 -3.56 9.63
N ASP A 42 7.52 -4.85 9.95
CA ASP A 42 8.82 -5.49 10.19
C ASP A 42 9.70 -5.50 8.92
N GLN A 43 9.09 -5.58 7.73
CA GLN A 43 9.83 -5.61 6.45
C GLN A 43 10.11 -4.24 5.84
N TYR A 44 9.18 -3.29 5.97
CA TYR A 44 9.19 -2.03 5.22
C TYR A 44 8.99 -0.79 6.11
N GLY A 45 8.85 -0.96 7.43
CA GLY A 45 8.64 0.12 8.38
C GLY A 45 7.30 0.83 8.22
N SER A 46 7.27 2.11 8.59
CA SER A 46 6.07 2.95 8.49
C SER A 46 5.57 3.13 7.05
N LEU A 47 6.47 3.09 6.06
CA LEU A 47 6.11 3.21 4.64
C LEU A 47 5.24 2.02 4.20
N GLY A 48 5.57 0.80 4.65
CA GLY A 48 4.77 -0.40 4.32
C GLY A 48 3.32 -0.30 4.79
N LEU A 49 3.10 0.28 5.98
CA LEU A 49 1.75 0.51 6.51
C LEU A 49 1.00 1.58 5.72
N TYR A 50 1.67 2.68 5.36
CA TYR A 50 1.06 3.74 4.56
C TYR A 50 0.58 3.23 3.20
N VAL A 51 1.42 2.45 2.50
CA VAL A 51 1.05 1.88 1.20
C VAL A 51 -0.06 0.83 1.36
N ALA A 52 -0.06 0.04 2.43
CA ALA A 52 -1.12 -0.94 2.71
C ALA A 52 -2.47 -0.27 2.97
N GLU A 53 -2.50 0.85 3.68
CA GLU A 53 -3.73 1.61 3.94
C GLU A 53 -4.28 2.29 2.68
N GLN A 54 -3.42 2.71 1.76
CA GLN A 54 -3.83 3.41 0.54
C GLN A 54 -4.21 2.47 -0.61
N PHE A 55 -3.46 1.37 -0.79
CA PHE A 55 -3.56 0.51 -1.97
C PHE A 55 -3.94 -0.94 -1.65
N GLY A 56 -4.10 -1.29 -0.36
CA GLY A 56 -4.40 -2.63 0.10
C GLY A 56 -3.16 -3.51 0.26
N ASP A 57 -3.26 -4.51 1.15
CA ASP A 57 -2.15 -5.42 1.50
C ASP A 57 -1.58 -6.18 0.29
N ASP A 58 -2.44 -6.50 -0.70
CA ASP A 58 -2.05 -7.21 -1.92
C ASP A 58 -1.17 -6.34 -2.84
N ALA A 59 -1.49 -5.05 -2.98
CA ALA A 59 -0.70 -4.13 -3.79
C ALA A 59 0.72 -3.97 -3.24
N VAL A 60 0.87 -3.94 -1.91
CA VAL A 60 2.18 -3.87 -1.24
C VAL A 60 3.02 -5.10 -1.55
N LYS A 61 2.43 -6.30 -1.39
CA LYS A 61 3.09 -7.57 -1.74
C LYS A 61 3.52 -7.58 -3.20
N HIS A 62 2.65 -7.18 -4.12
CA HIS A 62 2.96 -7.15 -5.55
C HIS A 62 4.04 -6.12 -5.89
N TYR A 63 3.94 -4.91 -5.37
CA TYR A 63 4.93 -3.85 -5.58
C TYR A 63 6.35 -4.29 -5.16
N PHE A 64 6.47 -4.94 -4.01
CA PHE A 64 7.76 -5.45 -3.55
C PHE A 64 8.20 -6.76 -4.21
N LEU A 65 7.28 -7.56 -4.76
CA LEU A 65 7.65 -8.68 -5.63
C LEU A 65 8.22 -8.20 -6.96
N LEU A 66 7.65 -7.14 -7.54
CA LEU A 66 8.11 -6.50 -8.77
C LEU A 66 9.48 -5.81 -8.59
N SER A 67 9.82 -5.40 -7.37
CA SER A 67 11.13 -4.81 -7.08
C SER A 67 12.26 -5.85 -6.99
N LYS A 68 11.95 -7.16 -6.94
CA LYS A 68 12.98 -8.20 -6.85
C LYS A 68 13.81 -8.29 -8.12
N TRP A 69 15.13 -8.43 -7.94
CA TRP A 69 16.09 -8.42 -9.03
C TRP A 69 15.89 -9.56 -10.04
N TRP A 70 15.50 -10.75 -9.58
CA TRP A 70 15.18 -11.87 -10.46
C TRP A 70 13.90 -11.63 -11.29
N PHE A 71 12.94 -10.87 -10.77
CA PHE A 71 11.72 -10.50 -11.52
C PHE A 71 12.03 -9.48 -12.61
N ARG A 72 12.89 -8.49 -12.30
CA ARG A 72 13.38 -7.51 -13.29
C ARG A 72 14.24 -8.18 -14.35
N ALA A 73 15.13 -9.10 -13.96
CA ALA A 73 15.94 -9.88 -14.90
C ALA A 73 15.07 -10.80 -15.78
N LEU A 74 14.06 -11.46 -15.20
CA LEU A 74 13.10 -12.28 -15.93
C LEU A 74 12.30 -11.44 -16.93
N ALA A 75 11.84 -10.26 -16.55
CA ALA A 75 11.13 -9.33 -17.43
C ALA A 75 12.03 -8.84 -18.59
N LEU A 76 13.30 -8.55 -18.32
CA LEU A 76 14.27 -8.17 -19.37
C LEU A 76 14.58 -9.32 -20.32
N CYS A 77 14.80 -10.53 -19.81
CA CYS A 77 15.03 -11.72 -20.63
C CYS A 77 13.79 -12.08 -21.46
N CYS A 78 12.61 -12.06 -20.86
CA CYS A 78 11.35 -12.33 -21.55
C CYS A 78 11.06 -11.24 -22.60
N GLY A 79 11.31 -9.97 -22.28
CA GLY A 79 11.27 -8.86 -23.22
C GLY A 79 12.22 -9.04 -24.39
N ALA A 80 13.47 -9.44 -24.15
CA ALA A 80 14.44 -9.69 -25.22
C ALA A 80 14.05 -10.88 -26.12
N LEU A 81 13.54 -11.98 -25.53
CA LEU A 81 13.11 -13.17 -26.25
C LEU A 81 11.82 -12.93 -27.06
N THR A 82 10.84 -12.25 -26.46
CA THR A 82 9.57 -11.89 -27.13
C THR A 82 9.76 -10.78 -28.15
N CYS A 83 10.65 -9.81 -27.92
CA CYS A 83 11.01 -8.78 -28.91
C CYS A 83 11.73 -9.39 -30.11
N CYS A 84 12.57 -10.41 -29.91
CA CYS A 84 13.21 -11.15 -31.00
C CYS A 84 12.19 -11.96 -31.84
N CYS A 85 11.15 -12.54 -31.23
CA CYS A 85 10.06 -13.19 -31.95
C CYS A 85 9.03 -12.21 -32.56
N CYS A 86 8.82 -11.04 -31.96
CA CYS A 86 7.89 -10.01 -32.45
C CYS A 86 8.49 -9.18 -33.61
N CYS A 87 9.80 -8.92 -33.64
CA CYS A 87 10.41 -8.20 -34.76
C CYS A 87 10.35 -8.95 -36.10
N CYS A 88 10.16 -10.26 -36.10
CA CYS A 88 9.93 -11.04 -37.33
C CYS A 88 8.44 -11.22 -37.70
N CYS A 89 7.50 -10.88 -36.81
CA CYS A 89 6.05 -11.14 -37.01
C CYS A 89 5.14 -9.89 -36.92
N CYS A 90 5.63 -8.72 -36.48
CA CYS A 90 4.77 -7.57 -36.16
C CYS A 90 4.49 -6.58 -37.29
N CYS A 91 4.76 -6.87 -38.57
CA CYS A 91 4.20 -6.06 -39.66
C CYS A 91 2.67 -6.27 -39.86
N PHE A 92 2.02 -7.23 -39.18
CA PHE A 92 0.59 -7.52 -39.43
C PHE A 92 -0.33 -7.63 -38.20
N CYS A 93 0.13 -7.34 -36.97
CA CYS A 93 -0.68 -7.54 -35.75
C CYS A 93 -0.83 -6.31 -34.83
N CYS A 94 -0.70 -5.08 -35.34
CA CYS A 94 -0.92 -3.87 -34.53
C CYS A 94 -2.41 -3.50 -34.27
N GLY A 95 -3.38 -4.39 -34.51
CA GLY A 95 -4.81 -4.08 -34.35
C GLY A 95 -5.51 -4.64 -33.12
N ALA A 96 -4.93 -5.60 -32.39
CA ALA A 96 -5.67 -6.40 -31.40
C ALA A 96 -5.28 -6.16 -29.93
N CYS A 97 -4.22 -5.40 -29.65
CA CYS A 97 -3.77 -5.12 -28.30
C CYS A 97 -4.02 -3.63 -27.95
N GLY A 98 -5.28 -3.22 -27.94
CA GLY A 98 -5.68 -2.05 -27.16
C GLY A 98 -5.71 -2.45 -25.68
N PRO A 99 -5.34 -1.56 -24.74
CA PRO A 99 -5.56 -1.84 -23.32
C PRO A 99 -7.06 -2.14 -23.12
N PRO A 100 -7.43 -3.14 -22.29
CA PRO A 100 -8.82 -3.32 -21.90
C PRO A 100 -9.33 -2.00 -21.31
N LYS A 101 -10.53 -1.60 -21.72
CA LYS A 101 -11.13 -0.31 -21.35
C LYS A 101 -11.07 -0.15 -19.84
N GLU A 102 -10.52 0.98 -19.42
CA GLU A 102 -10.41 1.44 -18.05
C GLU A 102 -11.76 1.28 -17.36
N ASP A 103 -11.86 0.33 -16.43
CA ASP A 103 -13.00 0.24 -15.52
C ASP A 103 -12.99 1.54 -14.70
N GLU A 104 -13.91 2.44 -15.04
CA GLU A 104 -14.17 3.70 -14.36
C GLU A 104 -14.57 3.47 -12.89
N SER A 105 -13.61 3.15 -12.03
CA SER A 105 -13.87 2.99 -10.60
C SER A 105 -12.66 3.36 -9.74
N TYR A 106 -12.00 4.46 -10.07
CA TYR A 106 -11.22 5.19 -9.08
C TYR A 106 -11.61 6.67 -9.12
N LYS A 107 -12.67 7.00 -8.39
CA LYS A 107 -13.04 8.39 -8.14
C LYS A 107 -12.01 8.96 -7.15
N TYR A 108 -11.01 9.65 -7.68
CA TYR A 108 -10.12 10.48 -6.87
C TYR A 108 -10.99 11.52 -6.15
N VAL A 109 -11.06 11.42 -4.81
CA VAL A 109 -11.79 12.38 -3.97
C VAL A 109 -10.81 13.48 -3.60
N ASP A 110 -11.04 14.68 -4.11
CA ASP A 110 -10.23 15.85 -3.78
C ASP A 110 -10.41 16.17 -2.29
N PRO A 111 -9.34 16.35 -1.50
CA PRO A 111 -9.42 16.57 -0.05
C PRO A 111 -10.30 17.78 0.36
N LYS A 112 -10.50 18.73 -0.55
CA LYS A 112 -11.32 19.93 -0.35
C LYS A 112 -12.82 19.64 -0.33
N ASP A 113 -13.26 18.55 -0.95
CA ASP A 113 -14.68 18.17 -1.01
C ASP A 113 -15.15 17.47 0.28
N LEU A 114 -14.21 16.93 1.07
CA LEU A 114 -14.50 16.30 2.36
C LEU A 114 -14.76 17.34 3.46
N GLU A 115 -14.07 18.48 3.41
CA GLU A 115 -14.28 19.61 4.32
C GLU A 115 -15.61 20.34 4.06
N ALA A 116 -16.17 20.25 2.85
CA ALA A 116 -17.44 20.87 2.49
C ALA A 116 -18.68 20.08 2.97
N GLN A 117 -18.50 18.90 3.57
CA GLN A 117 -19.59 18.03 4.06
C GLN A 117 -19.68 17.97 5.60
N MET A 118 -18.90 18.78 6.31
CA MET A 118 -19.01 18.98 7.76
C MET A 118 -19.70 20.30 8.09
#